data_AF-A0A957V6Y0-F1
#
_entry.id   AF-A0A957V6Y0-F1
#
_cell.length_a   1.000
_cell.length_b   1.000
_cell.length_c   1.000
_cell.angle_alpha   90.00
_cell.angle_beta   90.00
_cell.angle_gamma   90.00
#
_symmetry.space_group_name_H-M   'P 1'
#
loop_
_entity.id
_entity.type
_entity.pdbx_description
1 polymer ?
#
loop_
_entity_poly.entity_id
_entity_poly.type
_entity_poly.pdbx_seq_one_letter_code
_entity_poly.pdbx_strand_id
1 'polypeptide(L)'
;MKPVDTAAARLLIISHDIVGSAMAGPGIRYYQLARALAPHVPVTLAAPNPPDPALAQGFSIVEYRRRDYASLAPYVTETDICLFASDVADELPQLAEAGRYLVVDGYDPLMA
;
A
#
# COMPACT_ATOMS: atom_id res chain seq x y z
N MET A 1 14.17 -0.61 -14.38
CA MET A 1 13.58 0.26 -13.34
C MET A 1 14.09 1.67 -13.56
N LYS A 2 13.22 2.69 -13.55
CA LYS A 2 13.67 4.08 -13.71
C LYS A 2 14.40 4.53 -12.42
N PRO A 3 15.46 5.35 -12.51
CA PRO A 3 16.00 6.02 -11.34
C PRO A 3 14.89 6.84 -10.68
N VAL A 4 14.74 6.70 -9.37
CA VAL A 4 13.80 7.52 -8.59
C VAL A 4 14.58 8.65 -7.96
N ASP A 5 14.12 9.88 -8.18
CA ASP A 5 14.53 11.01 -7.37
C ASP A 5 13.91 10.83 -5.99
N THR A 6 14.74 10.56 -4.99
CA THR A 6 14.29 10.37 -3.60
C THR A 6 13.58 11.58 -3.03
N ALA A 7 13.80 12.79 -3.58
CA ALA A 7 13.07 14.00 -3.17
C ALA A 7 11.64 14.08 -3.75
N ALA A 8 11.33 13.31 -4.80
CA ALA A 8 10.03 13.32 -5.48
C ALA A 8 9.31 11.96 -5.49
N ALA A 9 9.87 10.97 -4.79
CA ALA A 9 9.34 9.61 -4.76
C ALA A 9 7.89 9.57 -4.23
N ARG A 10 7.07 8.69 -4.78
CA ARG A 10 5.69 8.47 -4.34
C ARG A 10 5.49 7.04 -3.86
N LEU A 11 4.94 6.89 -2.66
CA LEU A 11 4.76 5.61 -1.98
C LEU A 11 3.30 5.17 -2.00
N LEU A 12 3.06 3.97 -2.55
CA LEU A 12 1.82 3.21 -2.35
C LEU A 12 2.04 2.20 -1.22
N ILE A 13 1.22 2.27 -0.18
CA ILE A 13 1.13 1.26 0.87
C ILE A 13 -0.14 0.45 0.61
N ILE A 14 -0.05 -0.88 0.56
CA ILE A 14 -1.18 -1.77 0.30
C ILE A 14 -1.45 -2.60 1.56
N SER A 15 -2.55 -2.28 2.24
CA SER A 15 -3.04 -3.06 3.38
C SER A 15 -3.85 -4.25 2.87
N HIS A 16 -3.51 -5.47 3.29
CA HIS A 16 -4.31 -6.68 2.98
C HIS A 16 -5.56 -6.82 3.88
N ASP A 17 -5.64 -6.00 4.92
CA ASP A 17 -6.76 -5.95 5.88
C ASP A 17 -7.42 -4.57 5.85
N ILE A 18 -8.65 -4.52 6.36
CA ILE A 18 -9.45 -3.30 6.37
C ILE A 18 -8.78 -2.17 7.16
N VAL A 19 -8.99 -0.94 6.71
CA VAL A 19 -8.57 0.28 7.41
C VAL A 19 -9.81 1.08 7.75
N GLY A 20 -10.06 1.28 9.04
CA GLY A 20 -11.30 1.86 9.54
C GLY A 20 -11.41 1.74 11.06
N SER A 21 -12.57 2.08 11.61
CA SER A 21 -12.85 1.99 13.06
C SER A 21 -12.73 0.57 13.65
N ALA A 22 -12.83 -0.47 12.82
CA ALA A 22 -12.77 -1.88 13.22
C ALA A 22 -11.49 -2.60 12.76
N MET A 23 -10.42 -1.87 12.45
CA MET A 23 -9.15 -2.46 12.00
C MET A 23 -8.51 -3.37 13.05
N ALA A 24 -8.05 -4.55 12.63
CA ALA A 24 -7.25 -5.45 13.45
C ALA A 24 -5.75 -5.11 13.32
N GLY A 25 -4.89 -5.91 13.95
CA GLY A 25 -3.44 -5.71 13.95
C GLY A 25 -2.83 -5.38 12.58
N PRO A 26 -3.16 -6.11 11.49
CA PRO A 26 -2.64 -5.79 10.17
C PRO A 26 -3.12 -4.43 9.64
N GLY A 27 -4.43 -4.14 9.72
CA GLY A 27 -4.96 -2.83 9.33
C GLY A 27 -4.35 -1.67 10.13
N ILE A 28 -4.20 -1.84 11.45
CA ILE A 28 -3.51 -0.88 12.33
C ILE A 28 -2.09 -0.64 11.84
N ARG A 29 -1.34 -1.71 11.54
CA ARG A 29 0.06 -1.61 11.12
C ARG A 29 0.22 -0.76 9.86
N TYR A 30 -0.53 -1.06 8.80
CA TYR A 30 -0.41 -0.32 7.54
C TYR A 30 -0.93 1.12 7.64
N TYR A 31 -1.98 1.35 8.44
CA TYR A 31 -2.42 2.70 8.77
C TYR A 31 -1.32 3.49 9.50
N GLN A 32 -0.67 2.90 10.49
CA GLN A 32 0.38 3.55 11.26
C GLN A 32 1.65 3.81 10.44
N LEU A 33 2.01 2.89 9.55
CA LEU A 33 3.09 3.10 8.58
C LEU A 33 2.77 4.28 7.67
N ALA A 34 1.55 4.35 7.11
CA ALA A 34 1.14 5.47 6.28
C ALA A 34 1.23 6.80 7.03
N ARG A 35 0.70 6.86 8.24
CA ARG A 35 0.73 8.07 9.08
C ARG A 35 2.15 8.51 9.44
N ALA A 36 3.04 7.57 9.76
CA ALA A 36 4.42 7.87 10.13
C ALA A 36 5.28 8.30 8.93
N LEU A 37 4.98 7.80 7.73
CA LEU A 37 5.74 8.08 6.51
C LEU A 37 5.23 9.32 5.75
N ALA A 38 3.95 9.68 5.90
CA ALA A 38 3.34 10.82 5.21
C ALA A 38 4.08 12.16 5.38
N PRO A 39 4.73 12.49 6.52
CA PRO A 39 5.54 13.70 6.64
C PRO A 39 6.84 13.69 5.82
N HIS A 40 7.26 12.53 5.31
CA HIS A 40 8.55 12.32 4.66
C HIS A 40 8.42 12.01 3.16
N VAL A 41 7.29 11.44 2.73
CA VAL A 41 7.03 11.04 1.35
C VAL A 41 5.53 11.14 1.05
N PRO A 42 5.11 11.54 -0.16
CA PRO A 42 3.72 11.43 -0.58
C PRO A 42 3.22 9.97 -0.49
N VAL A 43 2.28 9.73 0.43
CA VAL A 43 1.70 8.40 0.68
C VAL A 43 0.29 8.30 0.12
N THR A 44 0.02 7.17 -0.56
CA THR A 44 -1.32 6.64 -0.78
C THR A 44 -1.43 5.30 -0.05
N LEU A 45 -2.48 5.14 0.77
CA LEU A 45 -2.82 3.89 1.46
C LEU A 45 -4.00 3.23 0.73
N ALA A 46 -3.77 2.09 0.11
CA ALA A 46 -4.82 1.25 -0.48
C ALA A 46 -5.31 0.22 0.55
N ALA A 47 -6.63 0.11 0.72
CA ALA A 47 -7.28 -0.84 1.63
C ALA A 47 -8.45 -1.57 0.93
N PRO A 48 -8.82 -2.79 1.37
CA PRO A 48 -9.85 -3.61 0.74
C PRO A 48 -11.28 -3.23 1.16
N ASN A 49 -11.51 -1.96 1.52
CA ASN A 49 -12.78 -1.41 1.94
C ASN A 49 -12.90 0.07 1.56
N PRO A 50 -14.13 0.62 1.50
CA PRO A 50 -14.33 2.04 1.27
C PRO A 50 -13.55 2.89 2.29
N PRO A 51 -12.91 3.99 1.86
CA PRO A 51 -12.11 4.83 2.74
C PRO A 51 -12.98 5.53 3.79
N ASP A 52 -12.44 5.65 5.00
CA ASP A 52 -12.96 6.55 6.02
C ASP A 52 -12.23 7.90 5.93
N PRO A 53 -12.90 9.00 5.51
CA PRO A 53 -12.28 10.31 5.39
C PRO A 53 -11.69 10.84 6.70
N ALA A 54 -12.18 10.40 7.87
CA ALA A 54 -11.66 10.83 9.16
C ALA A 54 -10.25 10.31 9.44
N LEU A 55 -9.82 9.26 8.74
CA LEU A 55 -8.51 8.64 8.91
C LEU A 55 -7.43 9.26 8.00
N ALA A 56 -7.81 10.03 6.98
CA ALA A 56 -6.89 10.66 6.04
C ALA A 56 -6.14 11.84 6.70
N GLN A 57 -5.01 11.56 7.34
CA GLN A 57 -4.20 12.54 8.06
C GLN A 57 -2.87 12.82 7.36
N GLY A 58 -2.91 13.68 6.33
CA GLY A 58 -1.71 14.05 5.54
C GLY A 58 -1.34 13.04 4.44
N PHE A 59 -2.18 12.04 4.20
CA PHE A 59 -2.04 11.07 3.12
C PHE A 59 -3.42 10.68 2.56
N SER A 60 -3.42 10.10 1.36
CA SER A 60 -4.65 9.64 0.69
C SER A 60 -4.99 8.21 1.10
N ILE A 61 -6.28 7.90 1.26
CA ILE A 61 -6.77 6.52 1.43
C ILE A 61 -7.66 6.19 0.22
N VAL A 62 -7.40 5.05 -0.41
CA VAL A 62 -8.12 4.58 -1.59
C VAL A 62 -8.60 3.15 -1.39
N GLU A 63 -9.71 2.82 -2.04
CA GLU A 63 -10.22 1.46 -2.06
C GLU A 63 -9.55 0.68 -3.21
N TYR A 64 -9.24 -0.58 -2.95
CA TYR A 64 -8.96 -1.58 -3.98
C TYR A 64 -9.68 -2.89 -3.65
N ARG A 65 -9.72 -3.82 -4.60
CA ARG A 65 -10.26 -5.17 -4.41
C ARG A 65 -9.12 -6.18 -4.36
N ARG A 66 -9.10 -7.02 -3.32
CA ARG A 66 -8.13 -8.11 -3.20
C ARG A 66 -8.20 -9.04 -4.41
N ARG A 67 -7.05 -9.52 -4.88
CA ARG A 67 -6.90 -10.41 -6.05
C ARG A 67 -7.42 -9.81 -7.37
N ASP A 68 -7.66 -8.50 -7.41
CA ASP A 68 -8.09 -7.79 -8.61
C ASP A 68 -7.12 -6.62 -8.87
N TYR A 69 -6.04 -6.93 -9.59
CA TYR A 69 -5.01 -5.93 -9.91
C TYR A 69 -5.57 -4.72 -10.67
N ALA A 70 -6.63 -4.88 -11.47
CA ALA A 70 -7.20 -3.77 -12.22
C ALA A 70 -7.73 -2.66 -11.31
N SER A 71 -8.21 -3.01 -10.11
CA SER A 71 -8.65 -2.04 -9.09
C SER A 71 -7.49 -1.26 -8.46
N LEU A 72 -6.28 -1.83 -8.45
CA LEU A 72 -5.08 -1.24 -7.84
C LEU A 72 -4.18 -0.54 -8.88
N ALA A 73 -4.23 -0.97 -10.14
CA ALA A 73 -3.35 -0.56 -11.23
C ALA A 73 -3.24 0.97 -11.44
N PRO A 74 -4.32 1.78 -11.30
CA PRO A 74 -4.19 3.23 -11.40
C PRO A 74 -3.22 3.79 -10.34
N TYR A 75 -3.28 3.30 -9.12
CA TYR A 75 -2.44 3.77 -8.01
C TYR A 75 -0.98 3.28 -8.15
N VAL A 76 -0.78 2.06 -8.65
CA VAL A 76 0.56 1.52 -8.94
C VAL A 76 1.23 2.31 -10.07
N THR A 77 0.46 2.69 -11.10
CA THR A 77 0.98 3.45 -12.24
C THR A 77 1.52 4.80 -11.82
N GLU A 78 0.81 5.43 -10.90
CA GLU A 78 1.10 6.74 -10.35
C GLU A 78 2.14 6.71 -9.23
N THR A 79 2.76 5.59 -8.87
CA THR A 79 3.74 5.54 -7.76
C THR A 79 5.08 4.98 -8.19
N ASP A 80 6.09 5.18 -7.36
CA ASP A 80 7.46 4.70 -7.60
C ASP A 80 7.75 3.45 -6.75
N ILE A 81 7.21 3.42 -5.54
CA ILE A 81 7.46 2.41 -4.52
C ILE A 81 6.12 1.82 -4.08
N CYS A 82 6.04 0.49 -4.01
CA CYS A 82 4.93 -0.25 -3.43
C CYS A 82 5.39 -0.99 -2.17
N LEU A 83 4.76 -0.73 -1.03
CA LEU A 83 5.01 -1.41 0.24
C LEU A 83 3.79 -2.25 0.63
N PHE A 84 3.99 -3.53 0.90
CA PHE A 84 2.88 -4.47 1.12
C PHE A 84 3.32 -5.76 1.84
N ALA A 85 2.37 -6.48 2.43
CA ALA A 85 2.61 -7.78 3.07
C ALA A 85 2.98 -8.87 2.06
N SER A 86 3.67 -9.91 2.52
CA SER A 86 4.05 -11.04 1.65
C SER A 86 2.85 -11.70 0.95
N ASP A 87 1.67 -11.79 1.59
CA ASP A 87 0.46 -12.36 0.98
C ASP A 87 -0.05 -11.57 -0.23
N VAL A 88 0.15 -10.25 -0.24
CA VAL A 88 -0.21 -9.39 -1.38
C VAL A 88 0.64 -9.71 -2.61
N ALA A 89 1.89 -10.16 -2.45
CA ALA A 89 2.71 -10.61 -3.58
C ALA A 89 2.08 -11.84 -4.27
N ASP A 90 1.54 -12.77 -3.50
CA ASP A 90 0.88 -13.97 -4.05
C ASP A 90 -0.48 -13.63 -4.67
N GLU A 91 -1.22 -12.69 -4.09
CA GLU A 91 -2.54 -12.29 -4.59
C GLU A 91 -2.49 -11.40 -5.83
N LEU A 92 -1.44 -10.59 -5.96
CA LEU A 92 -1.26 -9.60 -7.01
C LEU A 92 0.13 -9.74 -7.65
N PRO A 93 0.45 -10.89 -8.29
CA PRO A 93 1.77 -11.12 -8.89
C PRO A 93 2.14 -10.10 -9.97
N GLN A 94 1.15 -9.41 -10.55
CA GLN A 94 1.34 -8.32 -11.50
C GLN A 94 2.16 -7.15 -10.94
N LEU A 95 2.26 -7.01 -9.61
CA LEU A 95 3.16 -6.03 -8.98
C LEU A 95 4.62 -6.23 -9.38
N ALA A 96 5.06 -7.48 -9.61
CA ALA A 96 6.41 -7.81 -10.08
C ALA A 96 6.70 -7.26 -11.48
N GLU A 97 5.68 -7.14 -12.32
CA GLU A 97 5.78 -6.67 -13.70
C GLU A 97 5.58 -5.16 -13.82
N ALA A 98 5.10 -4.51 -12.76
CA ALA A 98 4.73 -3.09 -12.77
C ALA A 98 5.93 -2.12 -12.89
N GLY A 99 7.17 -2.64 -12.79
CA GLY A 99 8.39 -1.85 -12.91
C GLY A 99 8.64 -0.87 -11.76
N ARG A 100 8.04 -1.15 -10.59
CA ARG A 100 8.14 -0.35 -9.36
C ARG A 100 9.12 -0.96 -8.37
N TYR A 101 9.62 -0.16 -7.44
CA TYR A 101 10.36 -0.69 -6.30
C TYR A 101 9.37 -1.40 -5.37
N LEU A 102 9.62 -2.67 -5.07
CA LEU A 102 8.76 -3.46 -4.20
C LEU A 102 9.41 -3.60 -2.83
N VAL A 103 8.68 -3.22 -1.79
CA VAL A 103 9.07 -3.38 -0.38
C VAL A 103 8.11 -4.38 0.24
N VAL A 104 8.58 -5.60 0.44
CA VAL A 104 7.78 -6.66 1.05
C VAL A 104 7.97 -6.62 2.56
N ASP A 105 6.88 -6.39 3.29
CA ASP A 105 6.84 -6.40 4.75
C ASP A 105 6.81 -7.85 5.25
N GLY A 106 7.90 -8.27 5.90
CA GLY A 106 8.07 -9.60 6.49
C GLY A 106 7.46 -9.74 7.89
N TYR A 107 6.41 -8.99 8.21
CA TYR A 107 5.67 -9.14 9.47
C TYR A 107 4.70 -10.33 9.37
N ASP A 108 4.83 -11.27 10.30
CA ASP A 108 4.07 -12.54 10.33
C ASP A 108 4.00 -13.21 8.94
N PRO A 109 5.16 -13.48 8.32
CA PRO A 109 5.18 -13.98 6.96
C PRO A 109 4.55 -15.37 6.96
N LEU A 110 3.62 -15.60 6.03
CA LEU A 110 3.17 -16.95 5.73
C LEU A 110 4.41 -17.79 5.41
N MET A 111 4.64 -18.86 6.18
CA MET A 111 5.62 -19.86 5.79
C MET A 111 5.04 -20.60 4.60
N ALA A 112 5.53 -20.29 3.40
CA ALA A 112 5.30 -21.08 2.18
C ALA A 112 6.10 -22.39 2.24
#